data_AF-A0A522MWI1-F1
#
_entry.id   AF-A0A522MWI1-F1
#
_cell.length_a   1.000
_cell.length_b   1.000
_cell.length_c   1.000
_cell.angle_alpha   90.00
_cell.angle_beta   90.00
_cell.angle_gamma   90.00
#
_symmetry.space_group_name_H-M   'P 1'
#
loop_
_entity.id
_entity.type
_entity.pdbx_description
1 polymer ?
#
loop_
_entity_poly.entity_id
_entity_poly.type
_entity_poly.pdbx_seq_one_letter_code
_entity_poly.pdbx_strand_id
1 'polypeptide(L)'
;MNGGPPRRGAAEGTKGTKGRMKDAVAAELTPHATEELDPATLPIGRVIRLGGTPATGPKRWFPPSPCACDASGDPYVAVVRDRNIGGQQGAIGACKKLMDVTTVTDMVTYNLALAILEQEVGHEKDLQSLEEDLDLMVACGRTEPRRPRRAPRAGPRG
;
A
#
# COMPACT_ATOMS: atom_id res chain seq x y z
N MET A 1 -2.89 -5.69 -34.20
CA MET A 1 -3.91 -5.85 -33.14
C MET A 1 -3.60 -7.12 -32.37
N ASN A 2 -2.95 -7.03 -31.21
CA ASN A 2 -2.82 -8.16 -30.30
C ASN A 2 -3.11 -7.64 -28.89
N GLY A 3 -4.36 -7.83 -28.47
CA GLY A 3 -4.82 -7.54 -27.13
C GLY A 3 -4.13 -8.50 -26.16
N GLY A 4 -3.07 -8.02 -25.51
CA GLY A 4 -2.51 -8.70 -24.35
C GLY A 4 -3.56 -8.73 -23.22
N PRO A 5 -3.53 -9.75 -22.37
CA PRO A 5 -4.48 -9.87 -21.26
C PRO A 5 -4.41 -8.64 -20.36
N PRO A 6 -5.52 -8.24 -19.71
CA PRO A 6 -5.51 -7.09 -18.82
C PRO A 6 -4.48 -7.32 -17.73
N ARG A 7 -3.59 -6.33 -17.53
CA ARG A 7 -2.59 -6.30 -16.45
C ARG A 7 -3.33 -6.27 -15.11
N ARG A 8 -3.74 -7.44 -14.62
CA ARG A 8 -4.18 -7.65 -13.24
C ARG A 8 -2.93 -7.72 -12.40
N GLY A 9 -2.53 -6.61 -11.80
CA GLY A 9 -1.33 -6.60 -10.94
C GLY A 9 -1.10 -5.34 -10.11
N ALA A 10 -1.87 -4.26 -10.28
CA ALA A 10 -1.66 -3.03 -9.52
C ALA A 10 -2.84 -2.65 -8.58
N ALA A 11 -3.88 -3.49 -8.45
CA ALA A 11 -5.09 -3.14 -7.68
C ALA A 11 -5.47 -4.22 -6.65
N GLU A 12 -4.51 -5.02 -6.19
CA GLU A 12 -4.71 -6.12 -5.24
C GLU A 12 -4.85 -5.59 -3.80
N GLY A 13 -5.83 -4.72 -3.57
CA GLY A 13 -6.11 -4.17 -2.24
C GLY A 13 -7.31 -3.22 -2.15
N THR A 14 -7.80 -2.66 -3.26
CA THR A 14 -8.97 -1.74 -3.23
C THR A 14 -10.28 -2.46 -3.54
N LYS A 15 -10.26 -3.38 -4.52
CA LYS A 15 -11.44 -4.12 -4.98
C LYS A 15 -11.66 -5.37 -4.13
N GLY A 16 -12.48 -5.23 -3.08
CA GLY A 16 -12.90 -6.37 -2.24
C GLY A 16 -12.79 -6.13 -0.74
N THR A 17 -12.22 -5.00 -0.34
CA THR A 17 -12.03 -4.61 1.07
C THR A 17 -13.37 -4.45 1.79
N LYS A 18 -13.42 -4.92 3.04
CA LYS A 18 -14.60 -4.96 3.90
C LYS A 18 -14.24 -4.40 5.28
N GLY A 19 -15.18 -3.67 5.87
CA GLY A 19 -15.02 -3.12 7.21
C GLY A 19 -15.43 -1.65 7.27
N ARG A 20 -15.33 -1.07 8.46
CA ARG A 20 -15.54 0.37 8.63
C ARG A 20 -14.40 1.14 7.97
N MET A 21 -14.67 2.33 7.44
CA MET A 21 -13.69 3.15 6.69
C MET A 21 -13.06 2.47 5.46
N LYS A 22 -13.60 1.34 4.98
CA LYS A 22 -13.09 0.66 3.77
C LYS A 22 -12.99 1.60 2.55
N ASP A 23 -13.91 2.56 2.43
CA ASP A 23 -13.98 3.46 1.29
C ASP A 23 -12.89 4.55 1.39
N ALA A 24 -12.55 4.99 2.62
CA ALA A 24 -11.44 5.90 2.85
C ALA A 24 -10.09 5.22 2.56
N VAL A 25 -9.88 4.00 3.07
CA VAL A 25 -8.67 3.21 2.75
C VAL A 25 -8.57 2.93 1.25
N ALA A 26 -9.68 2.61 0.58
CA ALA A 26 -9.67 2.40 -0.87
C ALA A 26 -9.39 3.69 -1.66
N ALA A 27 -9.83 4.85 -1.14
CA ALA A 27 -9.58 6.15 -1.75
C ALA A 27 -8.09 6.54 -1.68
N GLU A 28 -7.37 6.16 -0.63
CA GLU A 28 -5.90 6.39 -0.52
C GLU A 28 -5.08 5.34 -1.28
N LEU A 29 -5.48 4.06 -1.26
CA LEU A 29 -4.71 3.01 -1.96
C LEU A 29 -4.78 3.10 -3.49
N THR A 30 -5.79 3.78 -4.05
CA THR A 30 -5.95 3.95 -5.50
C THR A 30 -4.92 4.89 -6.12
N PRO A 31 -4.71 6.12 -5.60
CA PRO A 31 -3.63 7.00 -6.06
C PRO A 31 -2.26 6.37 -5.84
N HIS A 32 -1.98 5.79 -4.66
CA HIS A 32 -0.70 5.11 -4.40
C HIS A 32 -0.41 4.09 -5.49
N ALA A 33 -1.32 3.16 -5.76
CA ALA A 33 -1.15 2.15 -6.81
C ALA A 33 -0.85 2.72 -8.22
N THR A 34 -1.33 3.93 -8.51
CA THR A 34 -1.07 4.62 -9.78
C THR A 34 0.30 5.29 -9.75
N GLU A 35 0.65 5.91 -8.63
CA GLU A 35 1.90 6.63 -8.39
C GLU A 35 3.10 5.68 -8.29
N GLU A 36 2.93 4.48 -7.72
CA GLU A 36 3.96 3.42 -7.58
C GLU A 36 4.59 2.97 -8.92
N LEU A 37 3.94 3.23 -10.06
CA LEU A 37 4.50 2.87 -11.37
C LEU A 37 5.80 3.63 -11.67
N ASP A 38 5.86 4.91 -11.31
CA ASP A 38 7.03 5.74 -11.59
C ASP A 38 8.23 5.33 -10.71
N PRO A 39 8.09 5.19 -9.38
CA PRO A 39 9.09 4.56 -8.51
C PRO A 39 9.62 3.22 -9.03
N ALA A 40 8.76 2.36 -9.58
CA ALA A 40 9.17 1.07 -10.12
C ALA A 40 9.99 1.17 -11.42
N THR A 41 9.78 2.22 -12.24
CA THR A 41 10.45 2.36 -13.55
C THR A 41 11.78 3.11 -13.47
N LEU A 42 11.95 4.00 -12.49
CA LEU A 42 13.17 4.78 -12.30
C LEU A 42 14.45 3.91 -12.14
N PRO A 43 14.48 2.88 -11.26
CA PRO A 43 15.64 1.99 -11.12
C PRO A 43 15.92 1.18 -12.39
N ILE A 44 14.88 0.78 -13.13
CA ILE A 44 15.03 0.02 -14.39
C ILE A 44 15.78 0.86 -15.43
N GLY A 45 15.35 2.11 -15.62
CA GLY A 45 16.04 3.05 -16.50
C GLY A 45 17.48 3.29 -16.06
N ARG A 46 17.74 3.33 -14.74
CA ARG A 46 19.09 3.50 -14.21
C ARG A 46 19.99 2.29 -14.49
N VAL A 47 19.49 1.07 -14.32
CA VAL A 47 20.21 -0.18 -14.64
C VAL A 47 20.62 -0.19 -16.11
N ILE A 48 19.72 0.14 -17.03
CA ILE A 48 20.01 0.17 -18.47
C ILE A 48 21.10 1.22 -18.78
N ARG A 49 21.00 2.42 -18.19
CA ARG A 49 22.01 3.48 -18.36
C ARG A 49 23.41 3.10 -17.86
N LEU A 50 23.50 2.19 -16.89
CA LEU A 50 24.76 1.64 -16.38
C LEU A 50 25.26 0.44 -17.21
N GLY A 51 24.58 0.09 -18.31
CA GLY A 51 24.91 -1.07 -19.14
C GLY A 51 24.43 -2.42 -18.59
N GLY A 52 23.61 -2.41 -17.54
CA GLY A 52 23.02 -3.61 -16.94
C GLY A 52 21.78 -4.10 -17.68
N THR A 53 21.37 -5.33 -17.37
CA THR A 53 20.13 -5.94 -17.91
C THR A 53 19.11 -6.11 -16.78
N PRO A 54 17.95 -5.42 -16.80
CA PRO A 54 16.93 -5.56 -15.78
C PRO A 54 16.21 -6.92 -15.88
N ALA A 55 15.55 -7.33 -14.79
CA ALA A 55 14.75 -8.54 -14.78
C ALA A 55 13.51 -8.40 -15.69
N THR A 56 13.49 -9.17 -16.79
CA THR A 56 12.48 -9.04 -17.86
C THR A 56 11.20 -9.86 -17.68
N GLY A 57 10.99 -10.49 -16.52
CA GLY A 57 9.81 -11.34 -16.29
C GLY A 57 9.31 -11.28 -14.85
N PRO A 58 7.98 -11.28 -14.61
CA PRO A 58 7.39 -11.17 -13.27
C PRO A 58 7.93 -12.18 -12.25
N LYS A 59 8.17 -13.43 -12.69
CA LYS A 59 8.75 -14.49 -11.83
C LYS A 59 10.15 -14.16 -11.32
N ARG A 60 10.89 -13.28 -11.99
CA ARG A 60 12.24 -12.86 -11.61
C ARG A 60 12.25 -11.68 -10.63
N TRP A 61 11.09 -11.06 -10.36
CA TRP A 61 10.99 -9.92 -9.44
C TRP A 61 10.86 -10.37 -7.98
N PHE A 62 10.19 -11.49 -7.72
CA PHE A 62 9.98 -12.00 -6.36
C PHE A 62 11.27 -12.42 -5.64
N PRO A 63 12.21 -13.16 -6.27
CA PRO A 63 13.40 -13.64 -5.55
C PRO A 63 14.28 -12.53 -4.96
N PRO A 64 14.55 -11.41 -5.65
CA PRO A 64 15.30 -10.29 -5.07
C PRO A 64 14.44 -9.29 -4.29
N SER A 65 13.11 -9.44 -4.26
CA SER A 65 12.22 -8.49 -3.61
C SER A 65 12.45 -8.49 -2.09
N PRO A 66 12.76 -7.34 -1.48
CA PRO A 66 12.82 -7.22 -0.02
C PRO A 66 11.43 -7.22 0.61
N CYS A 67 10.38 -7.02 -0.19
CA CYS A 67 8.99 -7.04 0.24
C CYS A 67 8.43 -8.45 0.12
N ALA A 68 7.78 -8.93 1.18
CA ALA A 68 6.93 -10.10 1.09
C ALA A 68 5.69 -9.72 0.25
N CYS A 69 5.63 -10.16 -1.00
CA CYS A 69 4.41 -10.06 -1.81
C CYS A 69 3.38 -11.07 -1.26
N ASP A 70 2.85 -10.81 -0.07
CA ASP A 70 1.98 -11.74 0.62
C ASP A 70 0.55 -11.47 0.18
N ALA A 71 -0.03 -12.29 -0.70
CA ALA A 71 -1.41 -12.11 -1.12
C ALA A 71 -2.35 -12.57 0.01
N SER A 72 -2.65 -11.67 0.95
CA SER A 72 -3.66 -11.94 1.98
C SER A 72 -5.03 -12.12 1.33
N GLY A 73 -5.67 -13.26 1.58
CA GLY A 73 -7.06 -13.52 1.21
C GLY A 73 -8.08 -12.88 2.16
N ASP A 74 -7.63 -12.23 3.25
CA ASP A 74 -8.53 -11.59 4.21
C ASP A 74 -8.96 -10.21 3.67
N PRO A 75 -10.26 -10.00 3.38
CA PRO A 75 -10.74 -8.72 2.90
C PRO A 75 -10.85 -7.66 4.00
N TYR A 76 -10.53 -7.95 5.27
CA TYR A 76 -10.71 -6.98 6.35
C TYR A 76 -9.80 -5.76 6.18
N VAL A 77 -10.39 -4.58 6.29
CA VAL A 77 -9.77 -3.28 6.01
C VAL A 77 -8.47 -3.04 6.78
N ALA A 78 -8.38 -3.43 8.05
CA ALA A 78 -7.15 -3.28 8.84
C ALA A 78 -6.03 -4.18 8.27
N VAL A 79 -6.34 -5.45 7.96
CA VAL A 79 -5.36 -6.38 7.37
C VAL A 79 -4.86 -5.89 6.02
N VAL A 80 -5.78 -5.38 5.18
CA VAL A 80 -5.42 -4.81 3.88
C VAL A 80 -4.51 -3.59 4.05
N ARG A 81 -4.86 -2.66 4.94
CA ARG A 81 -4.05 -1.48 5.24
C ARG A 81 -2.67 -1.86 5.77
N ASP A 82 -2.59 -2.73 6.78
CA ASP A 82 -1.33 -3.12 7.44
C ASP A 82 -0.36 -3.79 6.46
N ARG A 83 -0.89 -4.59 5.53
CA ARG A 83 -0.09 -5.14 4.43
C ARG A 83 0.49 -4.04 3.54
N ASN A 84 -0.29 -3.02 3.21
CA ASN A 84 0.19 -1.90 2.39
C ASN A 84 1.25 -1.07 3.14
N ILE A 85 1.05 -0.83 4.45
CA ILE A 85 2.09 -0.23 5.31
C ILE A 85 3.38 -1.07 5.25
N GLY A 86 3.28 -2.40 5.39
CA GLY A 86 4.43 -3.30 5.24
C GLY A 86 5.09 -3.26 3.86
N GLY A 87 4.29 -3.04 2.79
CA GLY A 87 4.78 -2.83 1.44
C GLY A 87 5.63 -1.56 1.32
N GLN A 88 5.10 -0.44 1.82
CA GLN A 88 5.79 0.86 1.87
C GLN A 88 7.09 0.75 2.69
N GLN A 89 7.05 0.12 3.86
CA GLN A 89 8.24 -0.13 4.70
C GLN A 89 9.31 -0.98 4.00
N GLY A 90 8.90 -1.97 3.21
CA GLY A 90 9.81 -2.78 2.42
C GLY A 90 10.51 -1.96 1.32
N ALA A 91 9.77 -1.08 0.62
CA ALA A 91 10.32 -0.17 -0.37
C ALA A 91 11.26 0.88 0.25
N ILE A 92 10.88 1.48 1.38
CA ILE A 92 11.72 2.37 2.19
C ILE A 92 13.04 1.68 2.56
N GLY A 93 12.98 0.44 3.05
CA GLY A 93 14.15 -0.35 3.40
C GLY A 93 15.06 -0.64 2.21
N ALA A 94 14.47 -0.90 1.03
CA ALA A 94 15.22 -1.08 -0.22
C ALA A 94 15.95 0.19 -0.65
N CYS A 95 15.26 1.33 -0.61
CA CYS A 95 15.82 2.63 -0.98
C CYS A 95 16.97 3.02 -0.08
N LYS A 96 16.82 2.87 1.25
CA LYS A 96 17.89 3.13 2.22
C LYS A 96 19.14 2.31 1.93
N LYS A 97 18.99 1.00 1.70
CA LYS A 97 20.11 0.12 1.33
C LYS A 97 20.76 0.55 0.01
N LEU A 98 19.97 0.97 -0.98
CA LEU A 98 20.50 1.46 -2.26
C LEU A 98 21.26 2.78 -2.08
N MET A 99 20.75 3.68 -1.24
CA MET A 99 21.41 4.93 -0.88
C MET A 99 22.75 4.66 -0.17
N ASP A 100 22.80 3.73 0.79
CA ASP A 100 24.02 3.39 1.52
C ASP A 100 25.16 2.96 0.59
N VAL A 101 24.85 2.17 -0.45
CA VAL A 101 25.88 1.71 -1.41
C VAL A 101 26.24 2.75 -2.47
N THR A 102 25.41 3.76 -2.68
CA THR A 102 25.58 4.77 -3.76
C THR A 102 26.02 6.15 -3.28
N THR A 103 25.97 6.41 -1.97
CA THR A 103 26.23 7.73 -1.36
C THR A 103 27.59 8.38 -1.69
N VAL A 104 28.59 7.59 -2.09
CA VAL A 104 29.88 8.11 -2.58
C VAL A 104 30.24 7.64 -3.98
N THR A 105 29.66 6.53 -4.44
CA THR A 105 30.03 5.87 -5.69
C THR A 105 29.21 6.35 -6.88
N ASP A 106 27.96 6.78 -6.65
CA ASP A 106 27.01 7.14 -7.69
C ASP A 106 25.92 8.08 -7.17
N MET A 107 26.24 9.36 -7.06
CA MET A 107 25.32 10.40 -6.57
C MET A 107 24.03 10.51 -7.39
N VAL A 108 24.05 10.11 -8.67
CA VAL A 108 22.86 10.14 -9.52
C VAL A 108 21.90 9.01 -9.13
N THR A 109 22.42 7.82 -8.84
CA THR A 109 21.61 6.71 -8.31
C THR A 109 21.14 7.02 -6.89
N TYR A 110 21.98 7.63 -6.06
CA TYR A 110 21.60 8.08 -4.72
C TYR A 110 20.41 9.04 -4.77
N ASN A 111 20.49 10.08 -5.61
CA ASN A 111 19.41 11.07 -5.74
C ASN A 111 18.10 10.46 -6.26
N LEU A 112 18.20 9.47 -7.15
CA LEU A 112 17.04 8.71 -7.62
C LEU A 112 16.41 7.90 -6.49
N ALA A 113 17.22 7.20 -5.69
CA ALA A 113 16.74 6.44 -4.54
C ALA A 113 16.13 7.34 -3.44
N LEU A 114 16.70 8.54 -3.25
CA LEU A 114 16.15 9.55 -2.33
C LEU A 114 14.76 10.04 -2.77
N ALA A 115 14.59 10.34 -4.07
CA ALA A 115 13.29 10.76 -4.60
C ALA A 115 12.21 9.68 -4.42
N ILE A 116 12.56 8.41 -4.63
CA ILE A 116 11.65 7.29 -4.36
C ILE A 116 11.34 7.23 -2.86
N LEU A 117 12.37 7.25 -2.01
CA LEU A 117 12.21 7.20 -0.55
C LEU A 117 11.25 8.28 -0.02
N GLU A 118 11.30 9.50 -0.56
CA GLU A 118 10.39 10.59 -0.18
C GLU A 118 8.92 10.27 -0.48
N GLN A 119 8.64 9.61 -1.61
CA GLN A 119 7.28 9.17 -1.96
C GLN A 119 6.80 8.05 -1.01
N GLU A 120 7.61 7.01 -0.82
CA GLU A 120 7.23 5.86 0.01
C GLU A 120 6.96 6.27 1.47
N VAL A 121 7.75 7.20 2.02
CA VAL A 121 7.52 7.74 3.37
C VAL A 121 6.22 8.55 3.45
N GLY A 122 5.86 9.27 2.38
CA GLY A 122 4.57 9.94 2.26
C GLY A 122 3.41 8.94 2.29
N HIS A 123 3.47 7.93 1.41
CA HIS A 123 2.46 6.88 1.32
C HIS A 123 2.31 6.09 2.64
N GLU A 124 3.41 5.78 3.34
CA GLU A 124 3.35 5.14 4.66
C GLU A 124 2.60 6.03 5.66
N LYS A 125 2.91 7.33 5.70
CA LYS A 125 2.30 8.29 6.61
C LYS A 125 0.80 8.45 6.38
N ASP A 126 0.36 8.48 5.12
CA ASP A 126 -1.06 8.59 4.79
C ASP A 126 -1.84 7.38 5.32
N LEU A 127 -1.28 6.17 5.19
CA LEU A 127 -1.87 4.94 5.72
C LEU A 127 -1.84 4.86 7.26
N GLN A 128 -0.77 5.32 7.89
CA GLN A 128 -0.69 5.41 9.36
C GLN A 128 -1.71 6.39 9.94
N SER A 129 -1.97 7.50 9.23
CA SER A 129 -3.00 8.46 9.67
C SER A 129 -4.40 7.84 9.63
N LEU A 130 -4.71 7.04 8.61
CA LEU A 130 -5.96 6.25 8.56
C LEU A 130 -6.03 5.16 9.63
N GLU A 131 -4.88 4.66 10.08
CA GLU A 131 -4.80 3.74 11.20
C GLU A 131 -5.21 4.37 12.52
N GLU A 132 -4.63 5.53 12.82
CA GLU A 132 -4.98 6.32 14.00
C GLU A 132 -6.49 6.64 14.04
N ASP A 133 -7.06 7.07 12.91
CA ASP A 133 -8.50 7.35 12.80
C ASP A 133 -9.38 6.11 13.05
N LEU A 134 -8.99 4.96 12.49
CA LEU A 134 -9.73 3.71 12.70
C LEU A 134 -9.71 3.30 14.17
N ASP A 135 -8.55 3.42 14.83
CA ASP A 135 -8.37 3.10 16.24
C ASP A 135 -9.19 4.02 17.15
N LEU A 136 -9.18 5.33 16.89
CA LEU A 136 -10.02 6.30 17.59
C LEU A 136 -11.51 5.98 17.44
N MET A 137 -11.96 5.62 16.23
CA MET A 137 -13.35 5.25 15.98
C MET A 137 -13.74 3.95 16.70
N VAL A 138 -12.84 2.95 16.75
CA VAL A 138 -13.06 1.70 17.49
C VAL A 138 -13.11 1.96 18.99
N ALA A 139 -12.22 2.79 19.52
CA ALA A 139 -12.19 3.16 20.93
C ALA A 139 -13.49 3.88 21.34
N CYS A 140 -13.92 4.88 20.57
CA CYS A 140 -15.18 5.60 20.80
C CYS A 140 -16.40 4.66 20.80
N GLY A 141 -16.44 3.72 19.86
CA GLY A 141 -17.53 2.73 19.76
C GLY A 141 -17.61 1.74 20.92
N ARG A 142 -16.54 1.57 21.72
CA ARG A 142 -16.52 0.72 22.92
C ARG A 142 -16.99 1.46 24.18
N THR A 143 -16.90 2.79 24.20
CA THR A 143 -17.21 3.61 25.38
C THR A 143 -18.68 4.04 25.50
N GLU A 144 -19.52 3.84 24.49
CA GLU A 144 -20.97 4.07 24.64
C GLU A 144 -21.66 2.88 25.35
N PRO A 145 -22.46 3.12 26.41
CA PRO A 145 -23.35 2.09 26.94
C PRO A 145 -24.31 1.65 25.83
N ARG A 146 -24.46 0.34 25.59
CA ARG A 146 -25.46 -0.16 24.63
C ARG A 146 -26.82 0.42 24.99
N ARG A 147 -27.32 1.36 24.16
CA ARG A 147 -28.68 1.89 24.34
C ARG A 147 -29.66 0.71 24.39
N PRO A 148 -30.58 0.66 25.37
CA PRO A 148 -31.56 -0.42 25.43
C PRO A 148 -32.32 -0.45 24.11
N ARG A 149 -32.47 -1.65 23.52
CA ARG A 149 -33.29 -1.85 22.33
C ARG A 149 -34.65 -1.23 22.61
N ARG A 150 -35.06 -0.27 21.78
CA ARG A 150 -36.39 0.35 21.88
C ARG A 150 -37.42 -0.78 21.85
N ALA A 151 -38.22 -0.90 22.91
CA ALA A 151 -39.29 -1.88 22.94
C ALA A 151 -40.21 -1.67 21.73
N PRO A 152 -40.70 -2.74 21.09
CA PRO A 152 -41.66 -2.62 20.01
C PRO A 152 -42.85 -1.78 20.50
N ARG A 153 -43.22 -0.74 19.74
CA ARG A 153 -44.41 0.05 20.04
C ARG A 153 -45.60 -0.90 20.10
N ALA A 154 -46.23 -1.02 21.27
CA ALA A 154 -47.53 -1.66 21.38
C ALA A 154 -48.49 -0.89 20.46
N GLY A 155 -48.97 -1.56 19.41
CA GLY A 155 -50.04 -1.03 18.57
C GLY A 155 -51.30 -0.80 19.41
N PRO A 156 -52.20 0.11 18.98
CA PRO A 156 -53.44 0.37 19.71
C PRO A 156 -54.23 -0.93 19.83
N ARG A 157 -54.63 -1.26 21.07
CA ARG A 157 -55.57 -2.34 21.34
C ARG A 157 -56.98 -1.79 21.17
N GLY A 158 -57.75 -2.39 20.25
CA GLY A 158 -59.20 -2.27 20.18
C GLY A 158 -59.69 -1.02 19.47
#